data_AF-A0A7S3ST52-F1
#
_entry.id   AF-A0A7S3ST52-F1
#
_cell.length_a   1.000
_cell.length_b   1.000
_cell.length_c   1.000
_cell.angle_alpha   90.00
_cell.angle_beta   90.00
_cell.angle_gamma   90.00
#
_symmetry.space_group_name_H-M   'P 1'
#
loop_
_entity.id
_entity.type
_entity.pdbx_description
1 polymer ?
#
loop_
_entity_poly.entity_id
_entity_poly.type
_entity_poly.pdbx_seq_one_letter_code
_entity_poly.pdbx_strand_id
1 'polypeptide(L)'
;DGGSGEGEAEGGGGEGALDLYAEWQTYAYEPPAAIGGVVPRSERGHVEMWSEKHLPLGTKWLRAPHVAAAAKKLGVDCAPAMVGFDFRDGRSVPRFDGVIVCEEAAPLLVEAAAGIAEAEEDKLSRKLRRRALGQWATLLNALRLRARLEAQYGRGDD
;
A
#
# COMPACT_ATOMS: atom_id res chain seq x y z
N ASP A 1 21.04 -37.28 -14.19
CA ASP A 1 19.90 -37.89 -13.50
C ASP A 1 19.23 -36.81 -12.65
N GLY A 2 17.92 -36.63 -12.86
CA GLY A 2 17.00 -35.64 -12.23
C GLY A 2 17.33 -34.15 -12.42
N GLY A 3 16.54 -33.30 -13.08
CA GLY A 3 15.11 -33.35 -13.42
C GLY A 3 14.53 -31.96 -13.15
N SER A 4 14.49 -31.13 -14.18
CA SER A 4 13.93 -29.78 -14.20
C SER A 4 12.43 -29.82 -13.92
N GLY A 5 11.98 -29.19 -12.84
CA GLY A 5 10.56 -29.01 -12.55
C GLY A 5 9.99 -27.87 -13.38
N GLU A 6 9.47 -28.18 -14.56
CA GLU A 6 8.63 -27.27 -15.32
C GLU A 6 7.25 -27.21 -14.65
N GLY A 7 6.93 -26.04 -14.07
CA GLY A 7 5.58 -25.75 -13.60
C GLY A 7 4.69 -25.50 -14.81
N GLU A 8 3.87 -26.51 -15.13
CA GLU A 8 2.82 -26.42 -16.14
C GLU A 8 1.80 -25.34 -15.74
N ALA A 9 1.82 -24.22 -16.47
CA ALA A 9 0.70 -23.31 -16.50
C ALA A 9 -0.35 -23.91 -17.45
N GLU A 10 -1.36 -24.58 -16.90
CA GLU A 10 -2.56 -24.95 -17.65
C GLU A 10 -3.29 -23.67 -18.09
N GLY A 11 -2.93 -23.19 -19.28
CA GLY A 11 -3.74 -22.24 -20.03
C GLY A 11 -4.95 -22.97 -20.59
N GLY A 12 -6.05 -23.02 -19.84
CA GLY A 12 -7.35 -23.45 -20.30
C GLY A 12 -7.95 -22.47 -21.32
N GLY A 13 -7.40 -22.45 -22.53
CA GLY A 13 -7.98 -21.79 -23.69
C GLY A 13 -9.12 -22.63 -24.26
N GLY A 14 -10.25 -22.66 -23.57
CA GLY A 14 -11.47 -23.21 -24.14
C GLY A 14 -12.03 -22.25 -25.18
N GLU A 15 -12.16 -22.71 -26.44
CA GLU A 15 -13.15 -22.17 -27.39
C GLU A 15 -14.56 -22.46 -26.82
N GLY A 16 -14.92 -21.75 -25.76
CA GLY A 16 -16.20 -21.88 -25.08
C GLY A 16 -17.11 -20.75 -25.52
N ALA A 17 -18.27 -21.09 -26.10
CA ALA A 17 -19.35 -20.13 -26.24
C ALA A 17 -19.68 -19.56 -24.85
N LEU A 18 -19.65 -18.23 -24.73
CA LEU A 18 -20.04 -17.54 -23.50
C LEU A 18 -21.56 -17.39 -23.50
N ASP A 19 -22.20 -17.88 -22.44
CA ASP A 19 -23.63 -17.63 -22.24
C ASP A 19 -23.87 -16.15 -21.98
N LEU A 20 -24.84 -15.58 -22.68
CA LEU A 20 -25.28 -14.20 -22.52
C LEU A 20 -26.65 -14.18 -21.86
N TYR A 21 -26.83 -13.29 -20.89
CA TYR A 21 -28.06 -13.16 -20.12
C TYR A 21 -28.65 -11.77 -20.31
N ALA A 22 -29.97 -11.70 -20.40
CA ALA A 22 -30.72 -10.45 -20.39
C ALA A 22 -30.91 -9.94 -18.96
N GLU A 23 -31.17 -8.63 -18.81
CA GLU A 23 -31.33 -7.99 -17.49
C GLU A 23 -32.45 -8.61 -16.64
N TRP A 24 -33.55 -9.08 -17.25
CA TRP A 24 -34.63 -9.75 -16.52
C TRP A 24 -34.25 -11.12 -15.95
N GLN A 25 -33.10 -11.67 -16.36
CA GLN A 25 -32.53 -12.90 -15.82
C GLN A 25 -31.55 -12.63 -14.66
N THR A 26 -31.29 -11.37 -14.33
CA THR A 26 -30.37 -10.99 -13.25
C THR A 26 -31.14 -10.40 -12.06
N TYR A 27 -30.48 -10.38 -10.91
CA TYR A 27 -30.99 -9.80 -9.67
C TYR A 27 -29.92 -8.91 -9.05
N ALA A 28 -30.36 -7.95 -8.23
CA ALA A 28 -29.44 -7.10 -7.49
C ALA A 28 -28.61 -7.95 -6.53
N TYR A 29 -27.31 -7.73 -6.52
CA TYR A 29 -26.41 -8.41 -5.60
C TYR A 29 -26.64 -7.95 -4.16
N GLU A 30 -26.76 -8.90 -3.24
CA GLU A 30 -26.84 -8.66 -1.80
C GLU A 30 -25.49 -9.01 -1.15
N PRO A 31 -24.75 -8.03 -0.61
CA PRO A 31 -23.44 -8.29 -0.05
C PRO A 31 -23.55 -9.02 1.30
N PRO A 32 -22.58 -9.90 1.63
CA PRO A 32 -22.55 -10.59 2.92
C PRO A 32 -22.39 -9.61 4.08
N ALA A 33 -22.82 -9.99 5.27
CA ALA A 33 -22.62 -9.20 6.49
C ALA A 33 -21.31 -9.59 7.19
N ALA A 34 -20.66 -8.63 7.84
CA ALA A 34 -19.60 -8.92 8.82
C ALA A 34 -20.20 -9.53 10.08
N ILE A 35 -19.56 -10.59 10.58
CA ILE A 35 -20.02 -11.33 11.76
C ILE A 35 -18.85 -11.48 12.73
N GLY A 36 -19.06 -11.09 13.99
CA GLY A 36 -18.05 -11.24 15.04
C GLY A 36 -16.78 -10.41 14.81
N GLY A 37 -16.90 -9.25 14.16
CA GLY A 37 -15.76 -8.40 13.83
C GLY A 37 -14.88 -8.95 12.69
N VAL A 38 -15.35 -9.96 11.95
CA VAL A 38 -14.64 -10.54 10.79
C VAL A 38 -15.26 -10.07 9.49
N VAL A 39 -14.42 -9.53 8.61
CA VAL A 39 -14.82 -9.09 7.26
C VAL A 39 -15.00 -10.33 6.36
N PRO A 40 -16.12 -10.46 5.64
CA PRO A 40 -16.32 -11.56 4.69
C PRO A 40 -15.39 -11.38 3.49
N ARG A 41 -14.77 -12.47 3.02
CA ARG A 41 -13.73 -12.45 1.98
C ARG A 41 -14.03 -13.48 0.89
N SER A 42 -13.56 -13.24 -0.33
CA SER A 42 -13.46 -14.25 -1.37
C SER A 42 -12.45 -15.33 -0.98
N GLU A 43 -12.42 -16.44 -1.73
CA GLU A 43 -11.42 -17.52 -1.55
C GLU A 43 -9.97 -17.02 -1.63
N ARG A 44 -9.76 -15.91 -2.34
CA ARG A 44 -8.45 -15.26 -2.51
C ARG A 44 -8.16 -14.22 -1.43
N GLY A 45 -8.97 -14.14 -0.38
CA GLY A 45 -8.72 -13.33 0.81
C GLY A 45 -8.99 -11.84 0.69
N HIS A 46 -9.70 -11.38 -0.34
CA HIS A 46 -10.05 -9.98 -0.56
C HIS A 46 -11.56 -9.79 -0.69
N VAL A 47 -12.01 -8.53 -0.64
CA VAL A 47 -13.40 -8.17 -0.96
C VAL A 47 -13.45 -7.66 -2.39
N GLU A 48 -14.33 -8.23 -3.21
CA GLU A 48 -14.56 -7.76 -4.57
C GLU A 48 -15.48 -6.54 -4.53
N MET A 49 -14.91 -5.37 -4.74
CA MET A 49 -15.57 -4.07 -4.68
C MET A 49 -15.78 -3.51 -6.09
N TRP A 50 -16.71 -4.08 -6.85
CA TRP A 50 -17.06 -3.60 -8.19
C TRP A 50 -17.81 -2.26 -8.17
N SER A 51 -18.50 -1.98 -7.06
CA SER A 51 -19.18 -0.71 -6.78
C SER A 51 -19.46 -0.58 -5.28
N GLU A 52 -19.95 0.57 -4.83
CA GLU A 52 -20.32 0.78 -3.43
C GLU A 52 -21.39 -0.20 -2.92
N LYS A 53 -22.22 -0.76 -3.82
CA LYS A 53 -23.24 -1.78 -3.47
C LYS A 53 -22.65 -3.13 -3.08
N HIS A 54 -21.38 -3.37 -3.37
CA HIS A 54 -20.68 -4.60 -3.02
C HIS A 54 -20.07 -4.55 -1.62
N LEU A 55 -20.19 -3.40 -0.92
CA LEU A 55 -19.68 -3.24 0.43
C LEU A 55 -20.42 -4.18 1.40
N PRO A 56 -19.72 -5.08 2.10
CA PRO A 56 -20.32 -5.93 3.11
C PRO A 56 -21.07 -5.14 4.18
N LEU A 57 -22.22 -5.65 4.61
CA LEU A 57 -23.03 -5.01 5.65
C LEU A 57 -22.25 -4.97 6.98
N GLY A 58 -22.31 -3.84 7.69
CA GLY A 58 -21.56 -3.63 8.92
C GLY A 58 -20.06 -3.38 8.71
N THR A 59 -19.65 -3.05 7.48
CA THR A 59 -18.26 -2.70 7.16
C THR A 59 -18.13 -1.32 6.57
N LYS A 60 -16.90 -0.79 6.56
CA LYS A 60 -16.55 0.49 5.98
C LYS A 60 -15.35 0.35 5.07
N TRP A 61 -15.42 0.99 3.91
CA TRP A 61 -14.32 1.08 2.97
C TRP A 61 -13.41 2.26 3.33
N LEU A 62 -12.19 1.97 3.75
CA LEU A 62 -11.18 2.97 4.09
C LEU A 62 -10.07 3.00 3.03
N ARG A 63 -9.97 4.14 2.33
CA ARG A 63 -8.97 4.39 1.27
C ARG A 63 -7.78 5.23 1.74
N ALA A 64 -7.73 5.55 3.03
CA ALA A 64 -6.63 6.31 3.60
C ALA A 64 -5.33 5.47 3.63
N PRO A 65 -4.16 6.12 3.50
CA PRO A 65 -2.88 5.42 3.60
C PRO A 65 -2.68 4.87 5.03
N HIS A 66 -1.81 3.87 5.16
CA HIS A 66 -1.42 3.24 6.44
C HIS A 66 -2.54 2.55 7.24
N VAL A 67 -3.80 2.55 6.80
CA VAL A 67 -4.91 1.86 7.50
C VAL A 67 -4.63 0.37 7.67
N ALA A 68 -4.14 -0.31 6.63
CA ALA A 68 -3.76 -1.71 6.71
C ALA A 68 -2.63 -1.96 7.73
N ALA A 69 -1.67 -1.04 7.82
CA ALA A 69 -0.58 -1.12 8.79
C ALA A 69 -1.09 -0.88 10.22
N ALA A 70 -2.01 0.08 10.40
CA ALA A 70 -2.67 0.35 11.67
C ALA A 70 -3.49 -0.88 12.14
N ALA A 71 -4.28 -1.48 11.25
CA ALA A 71 -5.09 -2.66 11.54
C ALA A 71 -4.22 -3.84 12.00
N LYS A 72 -3.14 -4.12 11.26
CA LYS A 72 -2.16 -5.15 11.64
C LYS A 72 -1.54 -4.88 13.01
N LYS A 73 -1.23 -3.63 13.33
CA LYS A 73 -0.61 -3.24 14.61
C LYS A 73 -1.58 -3.36 15.79
N LEU A 74 -2.87 -3.13 15.55
CA LEU A 74 -3.93 -3.19 16.55
C LEU A 74 -4.64 -4.55 16.63
N GLY A 75 -4.30 -5.50 15.75
CA GLY A 75 -4.92 -6.82 15.70
C GLY A 75 -6.38 -6.79 15.23
N VAL A 76 -6.77 -5.77 14.48
CA VAL A 76 -8.12 -5.62 13.92
C VAL A 76 -8.18 -6.34 12.57
N ASP A 77 -9.25 -7.08 12.34
CA ASP A 77 -9.49 -7.76 11.07
C ASP A 77 -9.76 -6.75 9.94
N CYS A 78 -9.06 -6.91 8.82
CA CYS A 78 -9.26 -6.10 7.62
C CYS A 78 -8.98 -6.91 6.36
N ALA A 79 -9.71 -6.63 5.29
CA ALA A 79 -9.51 -7.24 3.99
C ALA A 79 -9.18 -6.19 2.93
N PRO A 80 -8.26 -6.45 1.98
CA PRO A 80 -8.02 -5.54 0.87
C PRO A 80 -9.24 -5.48 -0.05
N ALA A 81 -9.56 -4.30 -0.57
CA ALA A 81 -10.66 -4.09 -1.51
C ALA A 81 -10.15 -4.17 -2.96
N MET A 82 -10.53 -5.21 -3.69
CA MET A 82 -10.22 -5.36 -5.12
C MET A 82 -11.27 -4.61 -5.93
N VAL A 83 -10.86 -3.56 -6.64
CA VAL A 83 -11.78 -2.66 -7.37
C VAL A 83 -11.76 -2.87 -8.87
N GLY A 84 -10.91 -3.77 -9.36
CA GLY A 84 -10.76 -4.02 -10.79
C GLY A 84 -9.46 -4.74 -11.11
N PHE A 85 -9.03 -4.60 -12.36
CA PHE A 85 -7.78 -5.14 -12.86
C PHE A 85 -7.01 -4.08 -13.64
N ASP A 86 -5.69 -4.07 -13.49
CA ASP A 86 -4.77 -3.34 -14.35
C ASP A 86 -4.16 -4.31 -15.38
N PHE A 87 -3.74 -3.80 -16.54
CA PHE A 87 -2.92 -4.55 -17.49
C PHE A 87 -1.46 -4.15 -17.33
N ARG A 88 -0.60 -5.12 -17.03
CA ARG A 88 0.86 -4.94 -16.89
C ARG A 88 1.58 -6.11 -17.54
N ASP A 89 2.59 -5.82 -18.37
CA ASP A 89 3.42 -6.83 -19.05
C ASP A 89 2.60 -7.91 -19.80
N GLY A 90 1.52 -7.49 -20.46
CA GLY A 90 0.62 -8.40 -21.18
C GLY A 90 -0.26 -9.29 -20.30
N ARG A 91 -0.28 -9.07 -18.97
CA ARG A 91 -1.08 -9.83 -18.00
C ARG A 91 -2.06 -8.92 -17.27
N SER A 92 -3.22 -9.47 -16.92
CA SER A 92 -4.21 -8.81 -16.06
C SER A 92 -3.86 -9.06 -14.58
N VAL A 93 -3.69 -8.00 -13.80
CA VAL A 93 -3.36 -8.07 -12.37
C VAL A 93 -4.43 -7.37 -11.53
N PRO A 94 -4.82 -7.92 -10.37
CA PRO A 94 -5.85 -7.31 -9.54
C PRO A 94 -5.41 -5.94 -9.03
N ARG A 95 -6.30 -4.97 -9.15
CA ARG A 95 -6.13 -3.62 -8.63
C ARG A 95 -6.83 -3.52 -7.28
N PHE A 96 -6.06 -3.16 -6.26
CA PHE A 96 -6.57 -2.93 -4.92
C PHE A 96 -6.58 -1.43 -4.60
N ASP A 97 -7.61 -1.00 -3.88
CA ASP A 97 -7.76 0.38 -3.44
C ASP A 97 -8.34 0.41 -2.03
N GLY A 98 -7.48 0.69 -1.04
CA GLY A 98 -7.89 0.69 0.36
C GLY A 98 -8.20 -0.69 0.94
N VAL A 99 -8.86 -0.67 2.09
CA VAL A 99 -9.23 -1.84 2.88
C VAL A 99 -10.68 -1.75 3.36
N ILE A 100 -11.33 -2.90 3.49
CA ILE A 100 -12.61 -3.06 4.16
C ILE A 100 -12.35 -3.49 5.60
N VAL A 101 -12.99 -2.79 6.53
CA VAL A 101 -12.90 -3.03 7.98
C VAL A 101 -14.30 -3.05 8.58
N CYS A 102 -14.49 -3.70 9.72
CA CYS A 102 -15.75 -3.62 10.45
C CYS A 102 -15.99 -2.16 10.92
N GLU A 103 -17.26 -1.74 10.88
CA GLU A 103 -17.64 -0.34 11.08
C GLU A 103 -17.21 0.20 12.47
N GLU A 104 -17.31 -0.64 13.50
CA GLU A 104 -16.92 -0.34 14.87
C GLU A 104 -15.43 -0.01 15.03
N ALA A 105 -14.57 -0.60 14.21
CA ALA A 105 -13.12 -0.39 14.27
C ALA A 105 -12.64 0.76 13.39
N ALA A 106 -13.46 1.21 12.45
CA ALA A 106 -13.10 2.27 11.51
C ALA A 106 -12.56 3.56 12.15
N PRO A 107 -13.20 4.17 13.18
CA PRO A 107 -12.67 5.42 13.76
C PRO A 107 -11.29 5.23 14.39
N LEU A 108 -11.10 4.14 15.14
CA LEU A 108 -9.82 3.80 15.76
C LEU A 108 -8.71 3.64 14.72
N LEU A 109 -9.01 2.97 13.61
CA LEU A 109 -8.04 2.75 12.53
C LEU A 109 -7.65 4.03 11.81
N VAL A 110 -8.59 4.96 11.61
CA VAL A 110 -8.32 6.25 10.99
C VAL A 110 -7.36 7.07 11.86
N GLU A 111 -7.61 7.15 13.17
CA GLU A 111 -6.73 7.85 14.11
C GLU A 111 -5.34 7.21 14.17
N ALA A 112 -5.27 5.88 14.28
CA ALA A 112 -4.01 5.16 14.31
C ALA A 112 -3.22 5.32 13.00
N ALA A 113 -3.89 5.34 11.85
CA ALA A 113 -3.27 5.59 10.56
C ALA A 113 -2.72 7.01 10.45
N ALA A 114 -3.45 8.02 10.96
CA ALA A 114 -2.97 9.39 11.02
C ALA A 114 -1.69 9.52 11.86
N GLY A 115 -1.64 8.87 13.03
CA GLY A 115 -0.45 8.85 13.87
C GLY A 115 0.76 8.15 13.22
N ILE A 116 0.53 7.12 12.38
CA ILE A 116 1.59 6.49 11.59
C ILE A 116 2.14 7.47 10.54
N ALA A 117 1.24 8.15 9.82
CA ALA A 117 1.62 9.12 8.79
C ALA A 117 2.46 10.27 9.38
N GLU A 118 2.01 10.85 10.50
CA GLU A 118 2.75 11.91 11.21
C GLU A 118 4.15 11.43 11.64
N ALA A 119 4.25 10.23 12.22
CA ALA A 119 5.53 9.67 12.63
C ALA A 119 6.49 9.39 11.45
N GLU A 120 5.97 9.04 10.27
CA GLU A 120 6.78 8.89 9.06
C GLU A 120 7.28 10.24 8.54
N GLU A 121 6.41 11.25 8.47
CA GLU A 121 6.77 12.61 8.09
C GLU A 121 7.86 13.18 9.01
N ASP A 122 7.71 12.97 10.32
CA ASP A 122 8.70 13.35 11.33
C ASP A 122 10.06 12.67 11.14
N LYS A 123 10.05 11.38 10.79
CA LYS A 123 11.29 10.65 10.49
C LYS A 123 11.95 11.18 9.23
N LEU A 124 11.17 11.50 8.19
CA LEU A 124 11.68 12.07 6.94
C LEU A 124 12.28 13.46 7.17
N SER A 125 11.58 14.33 7.92
CA SER A 125 12.05 15.66 8.25
C SER A 125 13.37 15.62 9.05
N ARG A 126 13.48 14.71 10.03
CA ARG A 126 14.71 14.49 10.80
C ARG A 126 15.86 13.98 9.92
N LYS A 127 15.60 13.05 9.00
CA LYS A 127 16.61 12.55 8.05
C LYS A 127 17.12 13.67 7.14
N LEU A 128 16.23 14.49 6.59
CA LEU A 128 16.58 15.64 5.76
C LEU A 128 17.40 16.67 6.53
N ARG A 129 16.97 17.05 7.74
CA ARG A 129 17.70 17.98 8.61
C ARG A 129 19.10 17.46 8.94
N ARG A 130 19.22 16.18 9.29
CA ARG A 130 20.52 15.55 9.57
C ARG A 130 21.45 15.54 8.36
N ARG A 131 20.92 15.27 7.16
CA ARG A 131 21.69 15.35 5.91
C ARG A 131 22.19 16.77 5.64
N ALA A 132 21.31 17.76 5.78
CA ALA A 132 21.68 19.16 5.59
C ALA A 132 22.77 19.58 6.58
N LEU A 133 22.62 19.28 7.87
CA LEU A 133 23.63 19.59 8.90
C LEU A 133 24.98 18.92 8.61
N GLY A 134 24.99 17.67 8.16
CA GLY A 134 26.23 16.98 7.77
C GLY A 134 26.93 17.64 6.58
N GLN A 135 26.17 18.09 5.58
CA GLN A 135 26.70 18.82 4.43
C GLN A 135 27.27 20.18 4.86
N TRP A 136 26.56 20.92 5.72
CA TRP A 136 27.03 22.19 6.29
C TRP A 136 28.32 22.02 7.09
N ALA A 137 28.40 21.00 7.94
CA ALA A 137 29.61 20.70 8.70
C ALA A 137 30.81 20.42 7.77
N THR A 138 30.59 19.66 6.69
CA THR A 138 31.62 19.37 5.69
C THR A 138 32.10 20.64 4.99
N LEU A 139 31.17 21.50 4.55
CA LEU A 139 31.49 22.79 3.91
C LEU A 139 32.31 23.69 4.84
N LEU A 140 31.86 23.88 6.08
CA LEU A 140 32.54 24.73 7.06
C LEU A 140 33.93 24.20 7.41
N ASN A 141 34.09 22.88 7.53
CA ASN A 141 35.40 22.26 7.74
C ASN A 141 36.33 22.49 6.54
N ALA A 142 35.84 22.38 5.31
CA ALA A 142 36.62 22.67 4.10
C ALA A 142 37.06 24.15 4.04
N LEU A 143 36.15 25.08 4.35
CA LEU A 143 36.48 26.52 4.44
C LEU A 143 37.51 26.81 5.53
N ARG A 144 37.35 26.21 6.72
CA ARG A 144 38.30 26.35 7.84
C ARG A 144 39.67 25.79 7.49
N LEU A 145 39.73 24.64 6.83
CA LEU A 145 40.98 24.02 6.39
C LEU A 145 41.69 24.91 5.37
N ARG A 146 40.95 25.43 4.38
CA ARG A 146 41.48 26.36 3.38
C ARG A 146 42.05 27.62 4.03
N ALA A 147 41.30 28.26 4.92
CA ALA A 147 41.77 29.45 5.64
C ALA A 147 43.04 29.18 6.46
N ARG A 148 43.13 28.01 7.11
CA ARG A 148 44.35 27.60 7.83
C ARG A 148 45.54 27.40 6.89
N LEU A 149 45.34 26.75 5.74
CA LEU A 149 46.40 26.54 4.75
C LEU A 149 46.89 27.88 4.18
N GLU A 150 45.96 28.79 3.84
CA GLU A 150 46.29 30.15 3.39
C GLU A 150 47.09 30.92 4.46
N ALA A 151 46.73 30.80 5.75
CA ALA A 151 47.48 31.46 6.82
C ALA A 151 48.89 30.87 7.06
N GLN A 152 49.08 29.56 6.83
CA GLN A 152 50.36 28.87 7.07
C GLN A 152 51.31 28.91 5.87
N TYR A 153 50.78 28.88 4.66
CA TYR A 153 51.55 28.71 3.43
C TYR A 153 51.29 29.80 2.38
N GLY A 154 50.31 30.69 2.58
CA GLY A 154 49.98 31.75 1.61
C GLY A 154 50.97 32.92 1.58
N ARG A 155 52.06 32.87 2.37
CA ARG A 155 53.14 33.86 2.38
C ARG A 155 54.48 33.26 1.92
N GLY A 156 54.44 32.43 0.88
CA GLY A 156 55.62 31.86 0.25
C GLY A 156 55.40 31.75 -1.25
N ASP A 157 55.53 32.87 -1.94
CA ASP A 157 55.97 32.99 -3.34
C ASP A 157 56.40 34.46 -3.52
N ASP A 158 57.73 34.67 -3.46
CA ASP A 158 58.46 35.61 -4.32
C ASP A 158 58.65 34.95 -5.69
#